data_AF-A0A2V8AKW2-F1
#
_entry.id   AF-A0A2V8AKW2-F1
#
_cell.length_a   1.000
_cell.length_b   1.000
_cell.length_c   1.000
_cell.angle_alpha   90.00
_cell.angle_beta   90.00
_cell.angle_gamma   90.00
#
_symmetry.space_group_name_H-M   'P 1'
#
loop_
_entity.id
_entity.type
_entity.pdbx_description
1 polymer ?
#
loop_
_entity_poly.entity_id
_entity_poly.type
_entity_poly.pdbx_seq_one_letter_code
_entity_poly.pdbx_strand_id
1 'polypeptide(L)'
;MVIGVRRYCGKHSACYNRNGPGYSDFVYGDFVVNQTEEKLLQEIVRGAELIFENAQKLYEEAQLLGTNGAFARALTLHQISMEECSKVDMLGAAAMSLLMGDSLNLDKLATAFRQHKVKNYNNAYMSVTTDAEREARKRSDFTRAIQIFKAQQAEIHRELNANKNASLYVDYCDGKFVSPSERITEELATQFQQLNGFFLSHGATHLHLLSKVASDPAAVAVPMQELASRLAQLNASAGDLDEKFEEIVGAWIEEQSVKAREISGEP
;
A
#
# COMPACT_ATOMS: atom_id res chain seq x y z
N MET A 1 17.14 4.51 -4.34
CA MET A 1 17.76 3.24 -4.78
C MET A 1 17.21 2.91 -6.16
N VAL A 2 18.02 3.05 -7.21
CA VAL A 2 17.58 2.82 -8.60
C VAL A 2 17.85 1.35 -8.93
N ILE A 3 16.80 0.55 -9.03
CA ILE A 3 16.89 -0.85 -9.48
C ILE A 3 17.02 -0.82 -11.01
N GLY A 4 18.16 -1.27 -11.55
CA GLY A 4 18.47 -1.22 -12.97
C GLY A 4 17.75 -2.33 -13.76
N VAL A 5 16.87 -1.95 -14.69
CA VAL A 5 16.02 -2.88 -15.46
C VAL A 5 16.60 -3.19 -16.84
N ARG A 6 16.80 -4.48 -17.15
CA ARG A 6 16.98 -5.00 -18.52
C ARG A 6 15.61 -5.32 -19.13
N ARG A 7 15.33 -4.78 -20.32
CA ARG A 7 14.04 -4.91 -21.04
C ARG A 7 13.86 -6.31 -21.65
N TYR A 8 12.66 -6.88 -21.49
CA TYR A 8 12.10 -7.91 -22.38
C TYR A 8 10.65 -7.57 -22.75
N CYS A 9 10.31 -7.77 -24.03
CA CYS A 9 9.09 -7.27 -24.67
C CYS A 9 8.03 -8.39 -24.80
N GLY A 10 6.77 -8.08 -24.51
CA GLY A 10 5.63 -9.00 -24.74
C GLY A 10 4.29 -8.30 -24.56
N LYS A 11 3.56 -8.12 -25.66
CA LYS A 11 2.22 -7.50 -25.76
C LYS A 11 1.14 -8.41 -25.13
N HIS A 12 0.06 -7.82 -24.59
CA HIS A 12 -1.35 -8.13 -24.89
C HIS A 12 -2.29 -7.22 -24.04
N SER A 13 -3.27 -6.63 -24.71
CA SER A 13 -4.28 -5.69 -24.21
C SER A 13 -5.64 -6.38 -24.08
N ALA A 14 -6.43 -6.03 -23.06
CA ALA A 14 -7.87 -6.29 -23.02
C ALA A 14 -8.59 -5.19 -22.23
N CYS A 15 -9.64 -4.65 -22.86
CA CYS A 15 -10.50 -3.55 -22.43
C CYS A 15 -11.47 -3.98 -21.31
N TYR A 16 -11.87 -3.05 -20.44
CA TYR A 16 -13.03 -3.23 -19.55
C TYR A 16 -14.02 -2.07 -19.67
N ASN A 17 -15.29 -2.46 -19.70
CA ASN A 17 -16.49 -1.73 -20.09
C ASN A 17 -16.97 -0.81 -18.95
N ARG A 18 -17.26 0.46 -19.25
CA ARG A 18 -17.87 1.42 -18.31
C ARG A 18 -19.39 1.39 -18.50
N ASN A 19 -20.12 0.93 -17.48
CA ASN A 19 -21.53 1.24 -17.26
C ASN A 19 -21.87 0.99 -15.79
N GLY A 20 -22.00 2.06 -15.01
CA GLY A 20 -22.56 2.07 -13.65
C GLY A 20 -23.48 3.29 -13.51
N PRO A 21 -24.60 3.19 -12.77
CA PRO A 21 -25.67 4.18 -12.78
C PRO A 21 -25.31 5.45 -11.99
N GLY A 22 -25.96 6.55 -12.36
CA GLY A 22 -25.68 7.90 -11.88
C GLY A 22 -25.86 8.12 -10.38
N TYR A 23 -25.01 8.99 -9.84
CA TYR A 23 -25.06 9.50 -8.48
C TYR A 23 -26.12 10.60 -8.37
N SER A 24 -27.14 10.40 -7.54
CA SER A 24 -28.08 11.45 -7.10
C SER A 24 -27.91 11.69 -5.59
N ASP A 25 -27.68 12.94 -5.22
CA ASP A 25 -27.91 13.62 -3.94
C ASP A 25 -27.73 12.80 -2.65
N PHE A 26 -26.52 12.84 -2.08
CA PHE A 26 -26.23 12.38 -0.72
C PHE A 26 -26.38 13.54 0.28
N VAL A 27 -27.41 13.46 1.13
CA VAL A 27 -27.51 14.28 2.36
C VAL A 27 -26.85 13.48 3.48
N TYR A 28 -25.67 13.92 3.96
CA TYR A 28 -24.98 13.28 5.09
C TYR A 28 -25.68 13.64 6.40
N GLY A 29 -26.35 12.67 7.01
CA GLY A 29 -26.81 12.73 8.40
C GLY A 29 -25.65 12.52 9.38
N ASP A 30 -25.85 12.89 10.64
CA ASP A 30 -24.88 12.74 11.73
C ASP A 30 -24.18 11.37 11.68
N PHE A 31 -22.87 11.36 11.44
CA PHE A 31 -22.09 10.14 11.41
C PHE A 31 -21.99 9.57 12.83
N VAL A 32 -22.78 8.54 13.10
CA VAL A 32 -22.71 7.75 14.33
C VAL A 32 -22.18 6.38 13.94
N VAL A 33 -20.90 6.11 14.24
CA VAL A 33 -20.36 4.74 14.20
C VAL A 33 -21.24 3.91 15.12
N ASN A 34 -21.96 2.93 14.59
CA ASN A 34 -22.77 2.09 15.45
C ASN A 34 -21.86 1.13 16.24
N GLN A 35 -22.32 0.60 17.37
CA GLN A 35 -21.51 -0.29 18.24
C GLN A 35 -20.93 -1.52 17.51
N THR A 36 -21.53 -1.95 16.39
CA THR A 36 -21.02 -3.08 15.60
C THR A 36 -19.82 -2.66 14.76
N GLU A 37 -19.88 -1.49 14.14
CA GLU A 37 -18.77 -0.90 13.37
C GLU A 37 -17.60 -0.53 14.27
N GLU A 38 -17.86 -0.01 15.46
CA GLU A 38 -16.83 0.30 16.45
C GLU A 38 -16.07 -0.96 16.87
N LYS A 39 -16.80 -2.05 17.19
CA LYS A 39 -16.17 -3.36 17.49
C LYS A 39 -15.39 -3.90 16.32
N LEU A 40 -15.91 -3.75 15.10
CA LEU A 40 -15.22 -4.21 13.90
C LEU A 40 -13.93 -3.41 13.65
N LEU A 41 -13.95 -2.09 13.87
CA LEU A 41 -12.79 -1.23 13.78
C LEU A 41 -11.71 -1.63 14.80
N GLN A 42 -12.10 -1.93 16.04
CA GLN A 42 -11.18 -2.44 17.07
C GLN A 42 -10.55 -3.78 16.65
N GLU A 43 -11.31 -4.70 16.07
CA GLU A 43 -10.76 -5.98 15.58
C GLU A 43 -9.83 -5.77 14.36
N ILE A 44 -10.10 -4.78 13.51
CA ILE A 44 -9.20 -4.39 12.42
C ILE A 44 -7.87 -3.89 12.97
N VAL A 45 -7.88 -3.01 13.98
CA VAL A 45 -6.64 -2.52 14.61
C VAL A 45 -5.87 -3.65 15.26
N ARG A 46 -6.54 -4.50 16.03
CA ARG A 46 -5.92 -5.70 16.62
C ARG A 46 -5.31 -6.61 15.55
N GLY A 47 -5.99 -6.81 14.43
CA GLY A 47 -5.48 -7.56 13.29
C GLY A 47 -4.20 -6.94 12.72
N ALA A 48 -4.15 -5.61 12.62
CA ALA A 48 -2.98 -4.87 12.16
C ALA A 48 -1.80 -5.00 13.13
N GLU A 49 -2.05 -4.94 14.44
CA GLU A 49 -1.03 -5.17 15.48
C GLU A 49 -0.40 -6.56 15.35
N LEU A 50 -1.23 -7.61 15.26
CA LEU A 50 -0.76 -9.00 15.12
C LEU A 50 0.03 -9.23 13.84
N ILE A 51 -0.42 -8.63 12.73
CA ILE A 51 0.29 -8.69 11.45
C ILE A 51 1.65 -7.99 11.55
N PHE A 52 1.69 -6.80 12.15
CA PHE A 52 2.92 -6.02 12.26
C PHE A 52 3.94 -6.70 13.18
N GLU A 53 3.49 -7.25 14.32
CA GLU A 53 4.33 -8.04 15.22
C GLU A 53 4.94 -9.26 14.48
N ASN A 54 4.15 -9.94 13.65
CA ASN A 54 4.63 -11.05 12.84
C ASN A 54 5.66 -10.59 11.79
N ALA A 55 5.45 -9.43 11.16
CA ALA A 55 6.42 -8.84 10.23
C ALA A 55 7.76 -8.55 10.92
N GLN A 56 7.74 -7.99 12.13
CA GLN A 56 8.95 -7.73 12.92
C GLN A 56 9.71 -9.01 13.24
N LYS A 57 9.03 -10.06 13.72
CA LYS A 57 9.66 -11.37 13.99
C LYS A 57 10.31 -11.97 12.75
N LEU A 58 9.62 -11.91 11.60
CA LEU A 58 10.17 -12.37 10.32
C LEU A 58 11.42 -11.58 9.91
N TYR A 59 11.43 -10.26 10.13
CA TYR A 59 12.60 -9.42 9.87
C TYR A 59 13.78 -9.79 10.77
N GLU A 60 13.55 -9.96 12.07
CA GLU A 60 14.58 -10.33 13.05
C GLU A 60 15.18 -11.72 12.74
N GLU A 61 14.33 -12.71 12.47
CA GLU A 61 14.76 -14.05 12.06
C GLU A 61 15.59 -14.01 10.76
N ALA A 62 15.18 -13.17 9.80
CA ALA A 62 15.93 -12.97 8.56
C ALA A 62 17.33 -12.40 8.82
N GLN A 63 17.47 -11.45 9.74
CA GLN A 63 18.77 -10.89 10.12
C GLN A 63 19.68 -11.94 10.76
N LEU A 64 19.13 -12.80 11.62
CA LEU A 64 19.88 -13.91 12.22
C LEU A 64 20.38 -14.88 11.15
N LEU A 65 19.54 -15.24 10.18
CA LEU A 65 19.93 -16.09 9.05
C LEU A 65 21.00 -15.43 8.18
N GLY A 66 20.84 -14.15 7.86
CA GLY A 66 21.79 -13.38 7.06
C GLY A 66 23.17 -13.30 7.71
N THR A 67 23.22 -13.04 9.02
CA THR A 67 24.46 -13.00 9.81
C THR A 67 25.20 -14.33 9.80
N ASN A 68 24.48 -15.44 9.66
CA ASN A 68 25.05 -16.79 9.57
C ASN A 68 25.29 -17.26 8.12
N GLY A 69 25.23 -16.35 7.13
CA GLY A 69 25.48 -16.66 5.72
C GLY A 69 24.35 -17.39 5.00
N ALA A 70 23.18 -17.56 5.63
CA ALA A 70 22.01 -18.18 5.02
C ALA A 70 21.20 -17.19 4.18
N PHE A 71 21.85 -16.51 3.23
CA PHE A 71 21.31 -15.36 2.48
C PHE A 71 20.03 -15.65 1.70
N ALA A 72 19.92 -16.82 1.06
CA ALA A 72 18.68 -17.22 0.39
C ALA A 72 17.49 -17.30 1.36
N ARG A 73 17.70 -17.84 2.57
CA ARG A 73 16.62 -17.95 3.56
C ARG A 73 16.32 -16.59 4.19
N ALA A 74 17.33 -15.78 4.46
CA ALA A 74 17.17 -14.40 4.92
C ALA A 74 16.32 -13.57 3.93
N LEU A 75 16.65 -13.61 2.63
CA LEU A 75 15.89 -12.91 1.60
C LEU A 75 14.42 -13.35 1.59
N THR A 76 14.17 -14.65 1.68
CA THR A 76 12.81 -15.20 1.71
C THR A 76 12.00 -14.62 2.87
N LEU A 77 12.57 -14.62 4.08
CA LEU A 77 11.89 -14.09 5.26
C LEU A 77 11.67 -12.58 5.17
N HIS A 78 12.63 -11.82 4.62
CA HIS A 78 12.41 -10.41 4.37
C HIS A 78 11.25 -10.14 3.39
N GLN A 79 11.09 -10.98 2.36
CA GLN A 79 9.95 -10.86 1.47
C GLN A 79 8.62 -11.19 2.14
N ILE A 80 8.56 -12.24 2.97
CA ILE A 80 7.34 -12.58 3.71
C ILE A 80 6.98 -11.46 4.69
N SER A 81 7.97 -10.88 5.38
CA SER A 81 7.78 -9.70 6.23
C SER A 81 7.17 -8.52 5.45
N MET A 82 7.68 -8.20 4.26
CA MET A 82 7.08 -7.16 3.41
C MET A 82 5.65 -7.51 2.97
N GLU A 83 5.36 -8.79 2.70
CA GLU A 83 4.00 -9.24 2.41
C GLU A 83 3.07 -9.05 3.62
N GLU A 84 3.56 -9.25 4.87
CA GLU A 84 2.79 -8.96 6.08
C GLU A 84 2.55 -7.45 6.24
N CYS A 85 3.56 -6.59 6.06
CA CYS A 85 3.38 -5.13 6.08
C CYS A 85 2.28 -4.67 5.12
N SER A 86 2.21 -5.24 3.91
CA SER A 86 1.16 -4.90 2.94
C SER A 86 -0.26 -5.18 3.42
N LYS A 87 -0.45 -6.13 4.36
CA LYS A 87 -1.77 -6.40 4.96
C LYS A 87 -2.17 -5.33 5.97
N VAL A 88 -1.20 -4.68 6.63
CA VAL A 88 -1.47 -3.51 7.48
C VAL A 88 -2.09 -2.40 6.64
N ASP A 89 -1.56 -2.13 5.45
CA ASP A 89 -2.11 -1.14 4.52
C ASP A 89 -3.54 -1.49 4.07
N MET A 90 -3.78 -2.79 3.81
CA MET A 90 -5.11 -3.28 3.45
C MET A 90 -6.12 -3.10 4.58
N LEU A 91 -5.69 -3.26 5.84
CA LEU A 91 -6.52 -2.98 7.02
C LEU A 91 -6.74 -1.49 7.21
N GLY A 92 -5.73 -0.65 6.90
CA GLY A 92 -5.88 0.79 6.82
C GLY A 92 -6.99 1.20 5.86
N ALA A 93 -6.96 0.68 4.63
CA ALA A 93 -8.00 0.93 3.64
C ALA A 93 -9.38 0.43 4.11
N ALA A 94 -9.45 -0.74 4.74
CA ALA A 94 -10.69 -1.28 5.29
C ALA A 94 -11.28 -0.42 6.41
N ALA A 95 -10.43 0.08 7.33
CA ALA A 95 -10.83 1.01 8.38
C ALA A 95 -11.39 2.31 7.78
N MET A 96 -10.70 2.88 6.79
CA MET A 96 -11.16 4.11 6.13
C MET A 96 -12.50 3.92 5.43
N SER A 97 -12.72 2.80 4.75
CA SER A 97 -14.03 2.46 4.17
C SER A 97 -15.14 2.44 5.22
N LEU A 98 -14.91 1.82 6.37
CA LEU A 98 -15.89 1.84 7.47
C LEU A 98 -16.19 3.27 7.95
N LEU A 99 -15.18 4.13 8.09
CA LEU A 99 -15.38 5.53 8.49
C LEU A 99 -16.14 6.36 7.45
N MET A 100 -16.05 6.00 6.17
CA MET A 100 -16.81 6.64 5.09
C MET A 100 -18.25 6.11 4.97
N GLY A 101 -18.65 5.16 5.83
CA GLY A 101 -19.98 4.54 5.80
C GLY A 101 -20.11 3.43 4.75
N ASP A 102 -19.00 2.97 4.15
CA ASP A 102 -19.03 1.84 3.23
C ASP A 102 -19.16 0.52 3.99
N SER A 103 -19.93 -0.41 3.43
CA SER A 103 -20.00 -1.77 3.95
C SER A 103 -18.69 -2.53 3.70
N LEU A 104 -18.09 -3.10 4.76
CA LEU A 104 -16.90 -3.94 4.62
C LEU A 104 -17.26 -5.40 4.32
N ASN A 105 -16.66 -5.96 3.26
CA ASN A 105 -16.76 -7.37 2.94
C ASN A 105 -15.54 -8.14 3.48
N LEU A 106 -15.72 -8.78 4.63
CA LEU A 106 -14.65 -9.51 5.32
C LEU A 106 -14.15 -10.73 4.53
N ASP A 107 -15.01 -11.40 3.76
CA ASP A 107 -14.59 -12.54 2.94
C ASP A 107 -13.66 -12.11 1.80
N LYS A 108 -13.92 -10.94 1.19
CA LYS A 108 -13.04 -10.34 0.19
C LYS A 108 -11.72 -9.93 0.81
N LEU A 109 -11.73 -9.31 1.99
CA LEU A 109 -10.51 -8.93 2.72
C LEU A 109 -9.66 -10.17 3.06
N ALA A 110 -10.27 -11.20 3.65
CA ALA A 110 -9.60 -12.46 3.97
C ALA A 110 -9.07 -13.18 2.72
N THR A 111 -9.79 -13.10 1.60
CA THR A 111 -9.31 -13.63 0.31
C THR A 111 -8.09 -12.88 -0.18
N ALA A 112 -8.10 -11.55 -0.08
CA ALA A 112 -7.00 -10.71 -0.52
C ALA A 112 -5.71 -10.98 0.31
N PHE A 113 -5.83 -11.25 1.62
CA PHE A 113 -4.69 -11.66 2.46
C PHE A 113 -3.98 -12.94 2.00
N ARG A 114 -4.74 -13.89 1.46
CA ARG A 114 -4.22 -15.17 0.95
C ARG A 114 -3.52 -15.00 -0.41
N GLN A 115 -3.79 -13.93 -1.14
CA GLN A 115 -3.26 -13.74 -2.49
C GLN A 115 -1.92 -13.00 -2.47
N HIS A 116 -0.82 -13.75 -2.61
CA HIS A 116 0.54 -13.19 -2.72
C HIS A 116 0.68 -12.12 -3.80
N LYS A 117 -0.03 -12.29 -4.92
CA LYS A 117 -0.04 -11.31 -6.01
C LYS A 117 -0.51 -9.94 -5.52
N VAL A 118 -1.64 -9.87 -4.82
CA VAL A 118 -2.21 -8.60 -4.33
C VAL A 118 -1.22 -7.87 -3.43
N LYS A 119 -0.54 -8.59 -2.54
CA LYS A 119 0.47 -8.04 -1.62
C LYS A 119 1.67 -7.43 -2.34
N ASN A 120 2.19 -8.12 -3.36
CA ASN A 120 3.29 -7.60 -4.19
C ASN A 120 2.89 -6.37 -5.02
N TYR A 121 1.65 -6.33 -5.52
CA TYR A 121 1.14 -5.15 -6.23
C TYR A 121 0.91 -3.97 -5.27
N ASN A 122 0.46 -4.23 -4.05
CA ASN A 122 0.31 -3.21 -3.02
C ASN A 122 1.67 -2.60 -2.63
N ASN A 123 2.71 -3.43 -2.50
CA ASN A 123 4.07 -2.97 -2.23
C ASN A 123 4.61 -2.05 -3.34
N ALA A 124 4.10 -2.15 -4.56
CA ALA A 124 4.53 -1.28 -5.65
C ALA A 124 3.98 0.15 -5.57
N TYR A 125 2.97 0.44 -4.73
CA TYR A 125 2.59 1.83 -4.41
C TYR A 125 3.70 2.56 -3.64
N MET A 126 4.56 1.82 -2.96
CA MET A 126 5.73 2.34 -2.27
C MET A 126 6.94 2.54 -3.20
N SER A 127 6.77 2.30 -4.51
CA SER A 127 7.83 2.51 -5.48
C SER A 127 7.95 3.99 -5.84
N VAL A 128 9.19 4.43 -6.09
CA VAL A 128 9.44 5.81 -6.51
C VAL A 128 8.76 6.04 -7.86
N THR A 129 7.93 7.09 -7.92
CA THR A 129 7.35 7.61 -9.17
C THR A 129 8.46 7.77 -10.21
N THR A 130 8.30 7.20 -11.39
CA THR A 130 9.34 7.32 -12.44
C THR A 130 9.34 8.70 -13.07
N ASP A 131 10.46 9.11 -13.68
CA ASP A 131 10.50 10.36 -14.46
C ASP A 131 9.45 10.34 -15.59
N ALA A 132 9.25 9.19 -16.24
CA ALA A 132 8.26 9.04 -17.28
C ALA A 132 6.83 9.23 -16.76
N GLU A 133 6.52 8.71 -15.56
CA GLU A 133 5.23 8.94 -14.90
C GLU A 133 5.06 10.41 -14.50
N ARG A 134 6.09 11.03 -13.90
CA ARG A 134 6.09 12.46 -13.56
C ARG A 134 5.82 13.34 -14.78
N GLU A 135 6.50 13.08 -15.88
CA GLU A 135 6.33 13.85 -17.12
C GLU A 135 4.95 13.64 -17.76
N ALA A 136 4.36 12.44 -17.65
CA ALA A 136 2.98 12.21 -18.09
C ALA A 136 1.98 12.99 -17.23
N ARG A 137 2.15 13.00 -15.90
CA ARG A 137 1.33 13.79 -14.96
C ARG A 137 1.44 15.30 -15.24
N LYS A 138 2.65 15.82 -15.42
CA LYS A 138 2.89 17.25 -15.78
C LYS A 138 2.20 17.70 -17.07
N ARG A 139 1.86 16.77 -17.97
CA ARG A 139 1.14 17.04 -19.22
C ARG A 139 -0.35 16.73 -19.13
N SER A 140 -0.85 16.46 -17.92
CA SER A 140 -2.20 15.99 -17.63
C SER A 140 -2.60 14.74 -18.43
N ASP A 141 -1.63 13.93 -18.88
CA ASP A 141 -1.87 12.65 -19.55
C ASP A 141 -2.00 11.53 -18.50
N PHE A 142 -3.09 11.60 -17.73
CA PHE A 142 -3.38 10.68 -16.64
C PHE A 142 -3.52 9.23 -17.09
N THR A 143 -4.06 9.02 -18.30
CA THR A 143 -4.17 7.68 -18.88
C THR A 143 -2.78 7.08 -19.07
N ARG A 144 -1.83 7.88 -19.60
CA ARG A 144 -0.44 7.44 -19.76
C ARG A 144 0.26 7.26 -18.42
N ALA A 145 0.09 8.17 -17.47
CA ALA A 145 0.67 8.04 -16.13
C ALA A 145 0.25 6.73 -15.45
N ILE A 146 -1.05 6.41 -15.48
CA ILE A 146 -1.61 5.15 -14.95
C ILE A 146 -1.02 3.93 -15.68
N GLN A 147 -0.87 3.99 -17.00
CA GLN A 147 -0.26 2.89 -17.76
C GLN A 147 1.20 2.66 -17.37
N ILE A 148 1.98 3.73 -17.19
CA ILE A 148 3.38 3.65 -16.77
C ILE A 148 3.47 3.04 -15.37
N PHE A 149 2.66 3.54 -14.43
CA PHE A 149 2.59 3.02 -13.07
C PHE A 149 2.22 1.52 -13.06
N LYS A 150 1.18 1.10 -13.79
CA LYS A 150 0.79 -0.32 -13.89
C LYS A 150 1.90 -1.21 -14.46
N ALA A 151 2.64 -0.71 -15.45
CA ALA A 151 3.77 -1.44 -16.01
C ALA A 151 4.91 -1.60 -14.98
N GLN A 152 5.20 -0.55 -14.22
CA GLN A 152 6.17 -0.59 -13.11
C GLN A 152 5.73 -1.57 -12.02
N GLN A 153 4.46 -1.54 -11.60
CA GLN A 153 3.93 -2.50 -10.63
C GLN A 153 4.09 -3.95 -11.09
N ALA A 154 3.80 -4.22 -12.37
CA ALA A 154 3.94 -5.56 -12.93
C ALA A 154 5.41 -6.04 -12.95
N GLU A 155 6.36 -5.13 -13.19
CA GLU A 155 7.78 -5.47 -13.16
C GLU A 155 8.27 -5.76 -11.74
N ILE A 156 7.95 -4.90 -10.77
CA ILE A 156 8.26 -5.10 -9.35
C ILE A 156 7.68 -6.42 -8.87
N HIS A 157 6.41 -6.70 -9.19
CA HIS A 157 5.78 -7.97 -8.84
C HIS A 157 6.55 -9.16 -9.41
N ARG A 158 6.98 -9.09 -10.68
CA ARG A 158 7.74 -10.15 -11.33
C ARG A 158 9.09 -10.35 -10.65
N GLU A 159 9.81 -9.27 -10.36
CA GLU A 159 11.13 -9.32 -9.72
C GLU A 159 11.06 -9.90 -8.30
N LEU A 160 10.14 -9.40 -7.46
CA LEU A 160 9.93 -9.92 -6.11
C LEU A 160 9.60 -11.41 -6.14
N ASN A 161 8.70 -11.83 -7.03
CA ASN A 161 8.30 -13.22 -7.16
C ASN A 161 9.43 -14.11 -7.70
N ALA A 162 10.22 -13.62 -8.65
CA ALA A 162 11.38 -14.34 -9.18
C ALA A 162 12.44 -14.56 -8.10
N ASN A 163 12.76 -13.52 -7.32
CA ASN A 163 13.71 -13.62 -6.22
C ASN A 163 13.20 -14.54 -5.10
N LYS A 164 11.89 -14.53 -4.81
CA LYS A 164 11.26 -15.47 -3.85
C LYS A 164 11.43 -16.92 -4.24
N ASN A 165 11.17 -17.22 -5.51
CA ASN A 165 11.27 -18.58 -6.01
C ASN A 165 12.75 -19.01 -6.08
N ALA A 166 13.63 -18.12 -6.54
CA ALA A 166 15.07 -18.37 -6.58
C ALA A 166 15.67 -18.61 -5.19
N SER A 167 15.10 -18.03 -4.14
CA SER A 167 15.56 -18.20 -2.77
C SER A 167 15.01 -19.45 -2.07
N LEU A 168 14.00 -20.09 -2.67
CA LEU A 168 13.32 -21.27 -2.12
C LEU A 168 13.70 -22.57 -2.83
N TYR A 169 13.70 -22.55 -4.16
CA TYR A 169 13.71 -23.75 -4.99
C TYR A 169 14.98 -23.85 -5.83
N VAL A 170 15.45 -25.09 -6.03
CA VAL A 170 16.44 -25.39 -7.07
C VAL A 170 15.75 -25.19 -8.43
N ASP A 171 16.44 -24.54 -9.35
CA ASP A 171 15.94 -24.23 -10.68
C ASP A 171 16.79 -24.91 -11.76
N TYR A 172 16.29 -24.94 -12.99
CA TYR A 172 17.02 -25.41 -14.16
C TYR A 172 17.11 -24.29 -15.20
N CYS A 173 18.28 -23.69 -15.33
CA CYS A 173 18.53 -22.55 -16.21
C CYS A 173 19.73 -22.85 -17.12
N ASP A 174 19.59 -22.57 -18.42
CA ASP A 174 20.65 -22.71 -19.42
C ASP A 174 21.35 -24.08 -19.41
N GLY A 175 20.55 -25.14 -19.25
CA GLY A 175 21.03 -26.51 -19.28
C GLY A 175 21.63 -27.02 -17.96
N LYS A 176 21.57 -26.24 -16.87
CA LYS A 176 22.18 -26.59 -15.58
C LYS A 176 21.20 -26.43 -14.43
N PHE A 177 21.32 -27.29 -13.43
CA PHE A 177 20.67 -27.08 -12.14
C PHE A 177 21.39 -25.99 -11.37
N VAL A 178 20.63 -25.09 -10.76
CA VAL A 178 21.15 -23.98 -9.97
C VAL A 178 20.44 -23.96 -8.62
N SER A 179 21.22 -23.99 -7.54
CA SER A 179 20.69 -23.94 -6.18
C SER A 179 20.38 -22.50 -5.73
N PRO A 180 19.54 -22.31 -4.69
CA PRO A 180 19.28 -21.00 -4.13
C PRO A 180 20.54 -20.24 -3.69
N SER A 181 21.54 -20.94 -3.12
CA SER A 181 22.79 -20.34 -2.68
C SER A 181 23.69 -19.87 -3.83
N GLU A 182 23.50 -20.41 -5.04
CA GLU A 182 24.18 -19.93 -6.25
C GLU A 182 23.47 -18.72 -6.88
N ARG A 183 22.17 -18.53 -6.60
CA ARG A 183 21.37 -17.43 -7.15
C ARG A 183 21.31 -16.21 -6.25
N ILE A 184 21.23 -16.42 -4.93
CA ILE A 184 21.04 -15.34 -3.96
C ILE A 184 22.36 -15.02 -3.29
N THR A 185 22.87 -13.83 -3.58
CA THR A 185 24.11 -13.32 -2.99
C THR A 185 23.83 -12.54 -1.70
N GLU A 186 24.89 -12.28 -0.93
CA GLU A 186 24.85 -11.42 0.26
C GLU A 186 24.36 -10.01 -0.07
N GLU A 187 24.82 -9.45 -1.19
CA GLU A 187 24.43 -8.11 -1.63
C GLU A 187 22.94 -8.03 -1.91
N LEU A 188 22.38 -9.04 -2.59
CA LEU A 188 20.96 -9.10 -2.88
C LEU A 188 20.14 -9.28 -1.59
N ALA A 189 20.57 -10.15 -0.68
CA ALA A 189 19.90 -10.30 0.62
C ALA A 189 19.94 -8.99 1.43
N THR A 190 21.06 -8.27 1.41
CA THR A 190 21.22 -6.96 2.07
C THR A 190 20.29 -5.90 1.47
N GLN A 191 20.12 -5.86 0.15
CA GLN A 191 19.16 -4.98 -0.50
C GLN A 191 17.72 -5.26 -0.04
N PHE A 192 17.35 -6.54 0.06
CA PHE A 192 16.03 -6.95 0.57
C PHE A 192 15.85 -6.63 2.05
N GLN A 193 16.89 -6.74 2.86
CA GLN A 193 16.88 -6.29 4.26
C GLN A 193 16.57 -4.79 4.36
N GLN A 194 17.30 -3.96 3.61
CA GLN A 194 17.08 -2.50 3.62
C GLN A 194 15.67 -2.14 3.15
N LEU A 195 15.21 -2.78 2.08
CA LEU A 195 13.85 -2.59 1.58
C LEU A 195 12.82 -2.96 2.64
N ASN A 196 12.96 -4.12 3.28
CA ASN A 196 12.04 -4.56 4.32
C ASN A 196 12.06 -3.63 5.56
N GLY A 197 13.22 -3.09 5.94
CA GLY A 197 13.32 -2.10 7.01
C GLY A 197 12.51 -0.82 6.71
N PHE A 198 12.50 -0.38 5.45
CA PHE A 198 11.63 0.70 5.00
C PHE A 198 10.14 0.34 5.12
N PHE A 199 9.75 -0.87 4.71
CA PHE A 199 8.36 -1.37 4.88
C PHE A 199 7.93 -1.43 6.34
N LEU A 200 8.81 -1.87 7.26
CA LEU A 200 8.52 -1.87 8.70
C LEU A 200 8.31 -0.45 9.25
N SER A 201 9.15 0.49 8.83
CA SER A 201 9.03 1.89 9.28
C SER A 201 7.70 2.51 8.82
N HIS A 202 7.30 2.20 7.60
CA HIS A 202 6.00 2.61 7.06
C HIS A 202 4.82 1.93 7.76
N GLY A 203 4.88 0.60 7.92
CA GLY A 203 3.87 -0.18 8.63
C GLY A 203 3.67 0.28 10.07
N ALA A 204 4.74 0.65 10.79
CA ALA A 204 4.64 1.21 12.13
C ALA A 204 3.86 2.54 12.16
N THR A 205 4.10 3.40 11.16
CA THR A 205 3.39 4.68 11.04
C THR A 205 1.91 4.45 10.76
N HIS A 206 1.59 3.52 9.85
CA HIS A 206 0.20 3.17 9.53
C HIS A 206 -0.52 2.53 10.72
N LEU A 207 0.15 1.65 11.47
CA LEU A 207 -0.40 1.07 12.67
C LEU A 207 -0.71 2.15 13.72
N HIS A 208 0.21 3.09 13.94
CA HIS A 208 -0.02 4.21 14.85
C HIS A 208 -1.23 5.06 14.45
N LEU A 209 -1.38 5.35 13.15
CA LEU A 209 -2.56 6.06 12.64
C LEU A 209 -3.84 5.26 12.85
N LEU A 210 -3.83 3.95 12.58
CA LEU A 210 -4.97 3.06 12.82
C LEU A 210 -5.38 3.01 14.30
N SER A 211 -4.41 2.95 15.22
CA SER A 211 -4.71 3.00 16.65
C SER A 211 -5.36 4.32 17.07
N LYS A 212 -4.90 5.45 16.51
CA LYS A 212 -5.55 6.76 16.74
C LYS A 212 -6.98 6.77 16.21
N VAL A 213 -7.18 6.27 14.99
CA VAL A 213 -8.51 6.14 14.37
C VAL A 213 -9.46 5.35 15.26
N ALA A 214 -9.02 4.22 15.82
CA ALA A 214 -9.88 3.42 16.70
C ALA A 214 -10.13 4.07 18.06
N SER A 215 -9.24 4.94 18.53
CA SER A 215 -9.40 5.65 19.82
C SER A 215 -10.44 6.79 19.76
N ASP A 216 -10.55 7.45 18.61
CA ASP A 216 -11.57 8.48 18.36
C ASP A 216 -12.01 8.45 16.89
N PRO A 217 -12.91 7.51 16.53
CA PRO A 217 -13.35 7.34 15.15
C PRO A 217 -14.07 8.58 14.60
N ALA A 218 -14.79 9.30 15.46
CA ALA A 218 -15.56 10.48 15.07
C ALA A 218 -14.63 11.64 14.69
N ALA A 219 -13.55 11.87 15.46
CA ALA A 219 -12.57 12.90 15.16
C ALA A 219 -11.85 12.69 13.81
N VAL A 220 -11.80 11.45 13.29
CA VAL A 220 -11.21 11.17 11.97
C VAL A 220 -12.26 11.13 10.86
N ALA A 221 -13.42 10.52 11.12
CA ALA A 221 -14.46 10.34 10.11
C ALA A 221 -15.01 11.66 9.59
N VAL A 222 -15.28 12.63 10.47
CA VAL A 222 -15.89 13.91 10.08
C VAL A 222 -14.97 14.70 9.12
N PRO A 223 -13.68 14.95 9.43
CA PRO A 223 -12.77 15.60 8.48
C PRO A 223 -12.59 14.82 7.16
N MET A 224 -12.61 13.50 7.21
CA MET A 224 -12.43 12.66 6.03
C MET A 224 -13.64 12.68 5.09
N GLN A 225 -14.85 12.67 5.63
CA GLN A 225 -16.08 12.85 4.86
C GLN A 225 -16.15 14.25 4.25
N GLU A 226 -15.71 15.27 4.99
CA GLU A 226 -15.57 16.64 4.47
C GLU A 226 -14.60 16.67 3.27
N LEU A 227 -13.41 16.07 3.41
CA LEU A 227 -12.44 15.98 2.31
C LEU A 227 -13.02 15.22 1.11
N ALA A 228 -13.67 14.07 1.34
CA ALA A 228 -14.31 13.28 0.30
C ALA A 228 -15.38 14.10 -0.46
N SER A 229 -16.16 14.93 0.25
CA SER A 229 -17.13 15.84 -0.36
C SER A 229 -16.46 16.92 -1.22
N ARG A 230 -15.38 17.55 -0.73
CA ARG A 230 -14.58 18.52 -1.51
C ARG A 230 -14.00 17.88 -2.77
N LEU A 231 -13.48 16.65 -2.67
CA LEU A 231 -12.93 15.89 -3.79
C LEU A 231 -14.03 15.42 -4.78
N ALA A 232 -15.23 15.10 -4.32
CA ALA A 232 -16.35 14.76 -5.19
C ALA A 232 -16.79 15.95 -6.06
N GLN A 233 -16.73 17.17 -5.51
CA GLN A 233 -17.03 18.41 -6.25
C GLN A 233 -15.99 18.72 -7.34
N LEU A 234 -14.73 18.29 -7.15
CA LEU A 234 -13.68 18.42 -8.17
C LEU A 234 -13.97 17.63 -9.43
N ASN A 235 -14.49 16.41 -9.30
CA ASN A 235 -14.87 15.54 -10.42
C ASN A 235 -15.96 16.14 -11.32
N ALA A 236 -16.67 17.18 -10.85
CA ALA A 236 -17.67 17.92 -11.63
C ALA A 236 -17.10 19.16 -12.36
N SER A 237 -15.83 19.50 -12.15
CA SER A 237 -15.20 20.72 -12.70
C SER A 237 -14.23 20.43 -13.84
N ALA A 238 -14.20 21.28 -14.88
CA ALA A 238 -13.16 21.25 -15.91
C ALA A 238 -11.87 21.92 -15.39
N GLY A 239 -10.69 21.35 -15.69
CA GLY A 239 -9.38 21.94 -15.35
C GLY A 239 -8.31 20.88 -15.04
N ASP A 240 -7.11 21.34 -14.68
CA ASP A 240 -6.03 20.47 -14.22
C ASP A 240 -6.36 19.90 -12.83
N LEU A 241 -6.69 18.61 -12.79
CA LEU A 241 -7.18 17.94 -11.60
C LEU A 241 -6.07 17.75 -10.56
N ASP A 242 -4.80 17.64 -10.96
CA ASP A 242 -3.69 17.46 -10.01
C ASP A 242 -3.40 18.75 -9.24
N GLU A 243 -3.32 19.90 -9.92
CA GLU A 243 -3.10 21.19 -9.26
C GLU A 243 -4.24 21.53 -8.29
N LYS A 244 -5.49 21.30 -8.72
CA LYS A 244 -6.66 21.50 -7.86
C LYS A 244 -6.78 20.46 -6.74
N PHE A 245 -6.33 19.23 -6.96
CA PHE A 245 -6.28 18.19 -5.93
C PHE A 245 -5.25 18.58 -4.86
N GLU A 246 -4.03 18.96 -5.25
CA GLU A 246 -2.99 19.42 -4.34
C GLU A 246 -3.42 20.69 -3.60
N GLU A 247 -4.11 21.62 -4.26
CA GLU A 247 -4.69 22.81 -3.63
C GLU A 247 -5.73 22.43 -2.57
N ILE A 248 -6.70 21.58 -2.90
CA ILE A 248 -7.77 21.18 -1.99
C ILE A 248 -7.24 20.35 -0.82
N VAL A 249 -6.36 19.39 -1.08
CA VAL A 249 -5.74 18.56 -0.04
C VAL A 249 -4.82 19.42 0.82
N GLY A 250 -4.01 20.30 0.22
CA GLY A 250 -3.11 21.21 0.93
C GLY A 250 -3.86 22.16 1.87
N ALA A 251 -4.89 22.84 1.35
CA ALA A 251 -5.76 23.71 2.14
C ALA A 251 -6.45 22.94 3.26
N TRP A 252 -6.96 21.75 2.97
CA TRP A 252 -7.58 20.89 3.99
C TRP A 252 -6.59 20.47 5.08
N ILE A 253 -5.36 20.08 4.72
CA ILE A 253 -4.30 19.73 5.69
C ILE A 253 -3.98 20.91 6.61
N GLU A 254 -3.85 22.11 6.03
CA GLU A 254 -3.58 23.32 6.80
C GLU A 254 -4.74 23.65 7.77
N GLU A 255 -5.98 23.57 7.31
CA GLU A 255 -7.18 23.73 8.16
C GLU A 255 -7.23 22.72 9.32
N GLN A 256 -6.97 21.44 9.05
CA GLN A 256 -6.93 20.44 10.12
C GLN A 256 -5.77 20.68 11.09
N SER A 257 -4.63 21.17 10.60
CA SER A 257 -3.48 21.50 11.44
C SER A 257 -3.77 22.67 12.38
N VAL A 258 -4.48 23.70 11.90
CA VAL A 258 -4.93 24.84 12.72
C VAL A 258 -5.92 24.37 13.79
N LYS A 259 -6.96 23.62 13.40
CA LYS A 259 -7.94 23.05 14.35
C LYS A 259 -7.27 22.19 15.43
N ALA A 260 -6.28 21.39 15.05
CA ALA A 260 -5.52 20.56 16.00
C ALA A 260 -4.74 21.40 17.02
N ARG A 261 -4.11 22.51 16.60
CA ARG A 261 -3.39 23.44 17.48
C ARG A 261 -4.32 24.19 18.44
N GLU A 262 -5.48 24.63 17.95
CA GLU A 262 -6.50 25.28 18.78
C GLU A 262 -7.03 24.37 19.89
N ILE A 263 -7.16 23.07 19.60
CA ILE A 263 -7.60 22.05 20.57
C ILE A 263 -6.48 21.69 21.56
N SER A 264 -5.21 21.64 21.12
CA SER A 264 -4.07 21.30 21.98
C SER A 264 -3.56 22.47 22.83
N GLY A 265 -3.95 23.71 22.51
CA GLY A 265 -3.47 24.92 23.20
C GLY A 265 -2.02 25.28 22.88
N GLU A 266 -1.45 24.71 21.81
CA GLU A 266 -0.12 25.06 21.31
C GLU A 266 -0.23 26.18 20.25
N PRO A 267 0.67 27.18 20.25
CA PRO A 267 0.65 28.28 19.27
C PRO A 267 0.95 27.84 17.83
#